data_AF-A0A7I4XX10-F1
#
_entry.id   AF-A0A7I4XX10-F1
#
_cell.length_a   1.000
_cell.length_b   1.000
_cell.length_c   1.000
_cell.angle_alpha   90.00
_cell.angle_beta   90.00
_cell.angle_gamma   90.00
#
_symmetry.space_group_name_H-M   'P 1'
#
loop_
_entity.id
_entity.type
_entity.pdbx_description
1 polymer ?
#
loop_
_entity_poly.entity_id
_entity_poly.type
_entity_poly.pdbx_seq_one_letter_code
_entity_poly.pdbx_strand_id
1 'polypeptide(L)'
;MVLKIILIALLYYPLSIGLTFYQKWFIKNYKLPLFVVCWHYIVKYFAAILIRFLYETFHKKRIRLHFKEQLRWLAPIGICASLDIGLSNWALEYVTVSLYTMAKSSSILFIVAFSLLLRLERWRPALGLEAALIAIGLFLFTWHSSQLDLTGLLLVELAASCTGVRWTVSQLVMQREEQALNHPLDMVAHVQPWMLIPIVPLIITFEGSELSYENILYFNGQYAPVQIAVLVACGGLLAFCMEMSEYLLLVNTSGITLNIFGILKEVATLLLAHLLNNDRLSSVNIAGLVLCLLGMALHGMSRKRQRSRPGSPKDDSRKLLLVDDTDG
;
A
#
# COMPACT_ATOMS: atom_id res chain seq x y z
N MET A 1 15.45 -12.45 -16.64
CA MET A 1 14.33 -11.57 -16.23
C MET A 1 13.43 -12.21 -15.19
N VAL A 2 12.87 -13.41 -15.43
CA VAL A 2 11.97 -14.11 -14.49
C VAL A 2 12.61 -14.36 -13.11
N LEU A 3 13.85 -14.88 -13.07
CA LEU A 3 14.58 -15.11 -11.81
C LEU A 3 14.72 -13.84 -10.95
N LYS A 4 15.01 -12.69 -11.59
CA LYS A 4 15.11 -11.39 -10.90
C LYS A 4 13.79 -11.02 -10.22
N ILE A 5 12.67 -11.20 -10.91
CA ILE A 5 11.33 -10.89 -10.39
C ILE A 5 10.99 -11.81 -9.21
N ILE A 6 11.28 -13.11 -9.32
CA ILE A 6 11.06 -14.07 -8.24
C ILE A 6 11.89 -13.69 -7.00
N LEU A 7 13.16 -13.35 -7.17
CA LEU A 7 14.02 -12.91 -6.05
C LEU A 7 13.48 -11.64 -5.38
N ILE A 8 12.98 -10.67 -6.15
CA ILE A 8 12.35 -9.46 -5.60
C ILE A 8 11.09 -9.82 -4.81
N ALA A 9 10.25 -10.72 -5.32
CA ALA A 9 9.05 -11.17 -4.63
C ALA A 9 9.35 -11.95 -3.34
N LEU A 10 10.37 -12.81 -3.37
CA LEU A 10 10.87 -13.54 -2.19
C LEU A 10 11.45 -12.62 -1.11
N LEU A 11 11.97 -11.45 -1.50
CA LEU A 11 12.35 -10.41 -0.56
C LEU A 11 11.12 -9.65 -0.03
N TYR A 12 10.20 -9.28 -0.92
CA TYR A 12 9.03 -8.46 -0.58
C TYR A 12 8.04 -9.18 0.36
N TYR A 13 7.74 -10.46 0.13
CA TYR A 13 6.70 -11.16 0.89
C TYR A 13 7.03 -11.28 2.39
N PRO A 14 8.21 -11.78 2.80
CA PRO A 14 8.56 -11.85 4.22
C PRO A 14 8.64 -10.48 4.87
N LEU A 15 9.12 -9.45 4.16
CA LEU A 15 9.16 -8.08 4.67
C LEU A 15 7.74 -7.52 4.90
N SER A 16 6.83 -7.71 3.95
CA SER A 16 5.45 -7.21 4.02
C SER A 16 4.61 -7.93 5.08
N ILE A 17 4.67 -9.26 5.08
CA ILE A 17 3.96 -10.09 6.07
C ILE A 17 4.57 -9.87 7.46
N GLY A 18 5.89 -9.95 7.57
CA GLY A 18 6.62 -9.74 8.81
C GLY A 18 6.34 -8.38 9.43
N LEU A 19 6.33 -7.30 8.64
CA LEU A 19 5.97 -5.97 9.13
C LEU A 19 4.54 -5.91 9.66
N THR A 20 3.58 -6.58 8.99
CA THR A 20 2.17 -6.58 9.41
C THR A 20 2.01 -7.22 10.79
N PHE A 21 2.62 -8.40 11.00
CA PHE A 21 2.58 -9.09 12.30
C PHE A 21 3.40 -8.36 13.37
N TYR A 22 4.58 -7.83 13.01
CA TYR A 22 5.40 -7.00 13.89
C TYR A 22 4.61 -5.79 14.40
N GLN A 23 3.94 -5.07 13.51
CA GLN A 23 3.16 -3.88 13.84
C GLN A 23 1.97 -4.24 14.73
N LYS A 24 1.22 -5.30 14.41
CA LYS A 24 0.12 -5.78 15.27
C LYS A 24 0.61 -6.18 16.67
N TRP A 25 1.74 -6.86 16.77
CA TRP A 25 2.36 -7.19 18.06
C TRP A 25 2.80 -5.93 18.80
N PHE A 26 3.44 -4.98 18.12
CA PHE A 26 3.97 -3.78 18.75
C PHE A 26 2.84 -2.89 19.28
N ILE A 27 1.77 -2.68 18.50
CA ILE A 27 0.58 -1.90 18.90
C ILE A 27 -0.08 -2.49 20.15
N LYS A 28 -0.12 -3.83 20.30
CA LYS A 28 -0.66 -4.46 21.51
C LYS A 28 0.12 -4.11 22.78
N ASN A 29 1.42 -3.84 22.68
CA ASN A 29 2.29 -3.54 23.81
C ASN A 29 2.58 -2.03 23.96
N TYR A 30 2.45 -1.26 22.89
CA TYR A 30 2.71 0.17 22.83
C TYR A 30 1.59 0.87 22.03
N LYS A 31 0.62 1.43 22.76
CA LYS A 31 -0.65 1.96 22.24
C LYS A 31 -0.54 3.36 21.62
N LEU A 32 0.48 3.57 20.80
CA LEU A 32 0.69 4.80 20.02
C LEU A 32 1.07 4.46 18.56
N PRO A 33 0.22 3.71 17.82
CA PRO A 33 0.48 3.28 16.44
C PRO A 33 0.89 4.38 15.46
N LEU A 34 0.22 5.53 15.46
CA LEU A 34 0.43 6.64 14.54
C LEU A 34 1.71 7.40 14.87
N PHE A 35 1.99 7.62 16.16
CA PHE A 35 3.27 8.16 16.62
C PHE A 35 4.44 7.31 16.15
N VAL A 36 4.32 5.98 16.28
CA VAL A 36 5.32 5.01 15.79
C VAL A 36 5.49 5.13 14.27
N VAL A 37 4.39 5.22 13.52
CA VAL A 37 4.41 5.39 12.05
C VAL A 37 5.09 6.69 11.64
N CYS A 38 4.86 7.79 12.35
CA CYS A 38 5.56 9.05 12.09
C CYS A 38 7.08 8.89 12.22
N TRP A 39 7.55 8.23 13.28
CA TRP A 39 8.96 7.91 13.42
C TRP A 39 9.48 6.93 12.37
N HIS A 40 8.68 5.97 11.92
CA HIS A 40 9.03 5.13 10.78
C HIS A 40 9.27 5.98 9.53
N TYR A 41 8.45 7.00 9.24
CA TYR A 41 8.68 7.90 8.10
C TYR A 41 9.97 8.68 8.23
N ILE A 42 10.29 9.15 9.43
CA ILE A 42 11.55 9.84 9.72
C ILE A 42 12.75 8.90 9.45
N VAL A 43 12.71 7.69 9.99
CA VAL A 43 13.76 6.68 9.78
C VAL A 43 13.91 6.34 8.30
N LYS A 44 12.79 6.11 7.59
CA LYS A 44 12.79 5.85 6.14
C LYS A 44 13.41 6.99 5.35
N TYR A 45 13.08 8.23 5.69
CA TYR A 45 13.64 9.41 5.04
C TYR A 45 15.15 9.48 5.23
N PHE A 46 15.63 9.35 6.48
CA PHE A 46 17.07 9.37 6.75
C PHE A 46 17.81 8.20 6.10
N ALA A 47 17.24 7.00 6.12
CA ALA A 47 17.81 5.84 5.42
C ALA A 47 17.91 6.09 3.91
N ALA A 48 16.86 6.63 3.29
CA ALA A 48 16.84 6.97 1.87
C ALA A 48 17.89 8.01 1.50
N ILE A 49 17.99 9.09 2.29
CA ILE A 49 18.96 10.18 2.06
C ILE A 49 20.39 9.69 2.29
N LEU A 50 20.64 8.89 3.33
CA LEU A 50 21.96 8.32 3.61
C LEU A 50 22.42 7.41 2.47
N ILE A 51 21.57 6.47 2.05
CA ILE A 51 21.90 5.56 0.93
C ILE A 51 22.13 6.36 -0.36
N ARG A 52 21.31 7.38 -0.60
CA ARG A 52 21.48 8.27 -1.76
C ARG A 52 22.80 9.03 -1.70
N PHE A 53 23.15 9.61 -0.55
CA PHE A 53 24.40 10.33 -0.36
C PHE A 53 25.61 9.43 -0.59
N LEU A 54 25.62 8.24 0.01
CA LEU A 54 26.69 7.25 -0.20
C LEU A 54 26.78 6.84 -1.67
N TYR A 55 25.65 6.58 -2.34
CA TYR A 55 25.63 6.25 -3.76
C TYR A 55 26.18 7.39 -4.64
N GLU A 56 25.77 8.64 -4.38
CA GLU A 56 26.23 9.82 -5.12
C GLU A 56 27.70 10.18 -4.84
N THR A 57 28.31 9.61 -3.80
CA THR A 57 29.76 9.76 -3.53
C THR A 57 30.58 8.93 -4.53
N PHE A 58 30.07 7.79 -4.98
CA PHE A 58 30.77 6.89 -5.90
C PHE A 58 30.22 6.91 -7.34
N HIS A 59 29.05 7.51 -7.55
CA HIS A 59 28.35 7.54 -8.83
C HIS A 59 27.78 8.93 -9.16
N LYS A 60 27.18 9.06 -10.35
CA LYS A 60 26.54 10.31 -10.79
C LYS A 60 25.39 10.70 -9.85
N LYS A 61 25.20 12.01 -9.68
CA LYS A 61 24.08 12.61 -8.95
C LYS A 61 22.75 12.08 -9.46
N ARG A 62 21.83 11.75 -8.56
CA ARG A 62 20.49 11.26 -8.91
C ARG A 62 19.52 12.41 -9.17
N ILE A 63 18.41 12.09 -9.81
CA ILE A 63 17.36 13.04 -10.21
C ILE A 63 16.84 13.79 -8.99
N ARG A 64 16.74 15.11 -9.10
CA ARG A 64 16.09 15.98 -8.12
C ARG A 64 14.92 16.64 -8.82
N LEU A 65 13.70 16.31 -8.42
CA LEU A 65 12.50 16.87 -9.03
C LEU A 65 12.27 18.29 -8.55
N HIS A 66 11.76 19.15 -9.44
CA HIS A 66 11.39 20.50 -9.08
C HIS A 66 10.14 20.48 -8.17
N PHE A 67 10.01 21.46 -7.27
CA PHE A 67 8.93 21.47 -6.27
C PHE A 67 7.53 21.43 -6.90
N LYS A 68 7.32 22.13 -8.03
CA LYS A 68 6.05 22.11 -8.77
C LYS A 68 5.68 20.71 -9.27
N GLU A 69 6.66 19.94 -9.72
CA GLU A 69 6.45 18.55 -10.18
C GLU A 69 6.19 17.61 -9.01
N GLN A 70 6.89 17.82 -7.89
CA GLN A 70 6.64 17.08 -6.65
C GLN A 70 5.22 17.32 -6.15
N LEU A 71 4.75 18.57 -6.14
CA LEU A 71 3.40 18.89 -5.71
C LEU A 71 2.33 18.28 -6.63
N ARG A 72 2.57 18.27 -7.95
CA ARG A 72 1.62 17.71 -8.92
C ARG A 72 1.51 16.18 -8.84
N TRP A 73 2.64 15.49 -8.66
CA TRP A 73 2.70 14.03 -8.84
C TRP A 73 3.03 13.25 -7.57
N LEU A 74 3.94 13.75 -6.73
CA LEU A 74 4.40 13.05 -5.52
C LEU A 74 3.58 13.38 -4.28
N ALA A 75 3.05 14.60 -4.16
CA ALA A 75 2.22 14.96 -3.02
C ALA A 75 0.93 14.12 -2.93
N PRO A 76 0.17 13.85 -4.01
CA PRO A 76 -0.98 12.94 -3.95
C PRO A 76 -0.58 11.53 -3.50
N ILE A 77 0.57 11.03 -3.98
CA ILE A 77 1.09 9.72 -3.59
C ILE A 77 1.42 9.70 -2.10
N GLY A 78 2.18 10.68 -1.60
CA GLY A 78 2.60 10.74 -0.20
C GLY A 78 1.45 10.97 0.77
N ILE A 79 0.53 11.87 0.43
CA ILE A 79 -0.64 12.16 1.27
C ILE A 79 -1.52 10.91 1.39
N CYS A 80 -1.91 10.31 0.26
CA CYS A 80 -2.71 9.10 0.27
C CYS A 80 -1.96 7.91 0.89
N ALA A 81 -0.65 7.78 0.68
CA ALA A 81 0.16 6.74 1.31
C ALA A 81 0.14 6.85 2.84
N SER A 82 0.23 8.07 3.37
CA SER A 82 0.20 8.24 4.82
C SER A 82 -1.19 8.08 5.42
N LEU A 83 -2.24 8.57 4.75
CA LEU A 83 -3.62 8.33 5.19
C LEU A 83 -3.92 6.82 5.17
N ASP A 84 -3.53 6.12 4.12
CA ASP A 84 -3.59 4.66 4.03
C ASP A 84 -2.93 3.98 5.24
N ILE A 85 -1.63 4.23 5.46
CA ILE A 85 -0.86 3.56 6.51
C ILE A 85 -1.39 3.94 7.90
N GLY A 86 -1.71 5.21 8.14
CA GLY A 86 -2.21 5.69 9.42
C GLY A 86 -3.55 5.06 9.77
N LEU A 87 -4.54 5.20 8.88
CA LEU A 87 -5.89 4.64 9.09
C LEU A 87 -5.86 3.10 9.16
N SER A 88 -5.01 2.44 8.37
CA SER A 88 -4.84 0.97 8.44
C SER A 88 -4.29 0.52 9.78
N ASN A 89 -3.28 1.22 10.32
CA ASN A 89 -2.71 0.89 11.62
C ASN A 89 -3.67 1.15 12.77
N TRP A 90 -4.42 2.25 12.70
CA TRP A 90 -5.47 2.53 13.68
C TRP A 90 -6.61 1.48 13.61
N ALA A 91 -7.01 1.06 12.41
CA ALA A 91 -8.02 0.03 12.23
C ALA A 91 -7.63 -1.31 12.87
N LEU A 92 -6.33 -1.65 12.92
CA LEU A 92 -5.83 -2.85 13.58
C LEU A 92 -6.08 -2.85 15.09
N GLU A 93 -6.49 -1.75 15.73
CA GLU A 93 -6.96 -1.82 17.13
C GLU A 93 -8.36 -2.44 17.25
N TYR A 94 -9.18 -2.29 16.21
CA TYR A 94 -10.59 -2.72 16.19
C TYR A 94 -10.78 -4.09 15.54
N VAL A 95 -10.00 -4.40 14.49
CA VAL A 95 -10.20 -5.61 13.68
C VAL A 95 -9.04 -6.61 13.77
N THR A 96 -9.36 -7.88 13.47
CA THR A 96 -8.35 -8.94 13.32
C THR A 96 -7.55 -8.76 12.03
N VAL A 97 -6.38 -9.39 11.97
CA VAL A 97 -5.52 -9.33 10.77
C VAL A 97 -6.23 -9.95 9.57
N SER A 98 -7.04 -11.00 9.77
CA SER A 98 -7.81 -11.63 8.70
C SER A 98 -8.88 -10.70 8.13
N LEU A 99 -9.68 -10.05 9.00
CA LEU A 99 -10.70 -9.09 8.57
C LEU A 99 -10.06 -7.86 7.92
N TYR A 100 -8.98 -7.33 8.50
CA TYR A 100 -8.18 -6.26 7.91
C TYR A 100 -7.69 -6.62 6.51
N THR A 101 -7.06 -7.79 6.34
CA THR A 101 -6.47 -8.20 5.06
C THR A 101 -7.55 -8.28 3.97
N MET A 102 -8.71 -8.84 4.29
CA MET A 102 -9.79 -8.97 3.32
C MET A 102 -10.49 -7.66 2.99
N ALA A 103 -10.82 -6.86 4.01
CA ALA A 103 -11.37 -5.52 3.79
C ALA A 103 -10.39 -4.68 2.96
N LYS A 104 -9.09 -4.76 3.23
CA LYS A 104 -8.06 -4.02 2.49
C LYS A 104 -7.92 -4.44 1.02
N SER A 105 -8.24 -5.69 0.67
CA SER A 105 -8.29 -6.15 -0.72
C SER A 105 -9.34 -5.41 -1.57
N SER A 106 -10.31 -4.71 -0.94
CA SER A 106 -11.23 -3.78 -1.63
C SER A 106 -10.51 -2.65 -2.37
N SER A 107 -9.24 -2.38 -2.01
CA SER A 107 -8.37 -1.41 -2.69
C SER A 107 -8.32 -1.62 -4.20
N ILE A 108 -8.48 -2.85 -4.70
CA ILE A 108 -8.51 -3.12 -6.14
C ILE A 108 -9.73 -2.48 -6.81
N LEU A 109 -10.89 -2.44 -6.14
CA LEU A 109 -12.07 -1.74 -6.66
C LEU A 109 -11.77 -0.24 -6.79
N PHE A 110 -11.09 0.34 -5.81
CA PHE A 110 -10.67 1.74 -5.85
C PHE A 110 -9.60 1.99 -6.92
N ILE A 111 -8.62 1.09 -7.11
CA ILE A 111 -7.64 1.17 -8.19
C ILE A 111 -8.35 1.19 -9.54
N VAL A 112 -9.34 0.32 -9.76
CA VAL A 112 -10.14 0.29 -10.98
C VAL A 112 -10.93 1.61 -11.14
N ALA A 113 -11.60 2.07 -10.09
CA ALA A 113 -12.37 3.31 -10.12
C ALA A 113 -11.50 4.54 -10.46
N PHE A 114 -10.36 4.71 -9.79
CA PHE A 114 -9.43 5.80 -10.07
C PHE A 114 -8.74 5.64 -11.43
N SER A 115 -8.48 4.42 -11.89
CA SER A 115 -7.96 4.17 -13.25
C SER A 115 -8.97 4.58 -14.32
N LEU A 116 -10.27 4.37 -14.10
CA LEU A 116 -11.32 4.87 -14.98
C LEU A 116 -11.44 6.40 -14.91
N LEU A 117 -11.43 6.97 -13.70
CA LEU A 117 -11.54 8.42 -13.48
C LEU A 117 -10.40 9.20 -14.14
N LEU A 118 -9.16 8.70 -14.00
CA LEU A 118 -7.96 9.26 -14.60
C LEU A 118 -7.77 8.84 -16.07
N ARG A 119 -8.78 8.18 -16.68
CA ARG A 119 -8.76 7.71 -18.08
C ARG A 119 -7.58 6.81 -18.44
N LEU A 120 -7.04 6.10 -17.45
CA LEU A 120 -5.97 5.09 -17.62
C LEU A 120 -6.52 3.74 -18.06
N GLU A 121 -7.81 3.47 -17.80
CA GLU A 121 -8.55 2.30 -18.27
C GLU A 121 -9.88 2.73 -18.90
N ARG A 122 -10.40 1.94 -19.85
CA ARG A 122 -11.70 2.17 -20.49
C ARG A 122 -12.76 1.28 -19.90
N TRP A 123 -13.97 1.82 -19.72
CA TRP A 123 -15.12 1.05 -19.27
C TRP A 123 -15.45 -0.09 -20.23
N ARG A 124 -15.82 -1.24 -19.66
CA ARG A 124 -16.26 -2.44 -20.38
C ARG A 124 -17.15 -3.29 -19.49
N PRO A 125 -18.13 -4.02 -20.05
CA PRO A 125 -19.01 -4.89 -19.26
C PRO A 125 -18.24 -5.95 -18.46
N ALA A 126 -17.15 -6.49 -19.01
CA ALA A 126 -16.29 -7.46 -18.31
C ALA A 126 -15.66 -6.88 -17.03
N LEU A 127 -15.24 -5.60 -17.06
CA LEU A 127 -14.67 -4.91 -15.89
C LEU A 127 -15.73 -4.70 -14.80
N GLY A 128 -16.96 -4.37 -15.21
CA GLY A 128 -18.11 -4.30 -14.30
C GLY A 128 -18.40 -5.64 -13.62
N LEU A 129 -18.36 -6.75 -14.38
CA LEU A 129 -18.53 -8.10 -13.83
C LEU A 129 -17.39 -8.48 -12.87
N GLU A 130 -16.14 -8.23 -13.25
CA GLU A 130 -14.96 -8.46 -12.41
C GLU A 130 -15.05 -7.69 -11.09
N ALA A 131 -15.41 -6.41 -11.14
CA ALA A 131 -15.61 -5.57 -9.96
C ALA A 131 -16.79 -6.07 -9.10
N ALA A 132 -17.89 -6.48 -9.72
CA ALA A 132 -19.03 -7.05 -9.00
C ALA A 132 -18.66 -8.35 -8.27
N LEU A 133 -17.86 -9.24 -8.87
CA LEU A 133 -17.38 -10.46 -8.21
C LEU A 133 -16.54 -10.14 -6.97
N ILE A 134 -15.63 -9.16 -7.07
CA ILE A 134 -14.81 -8.71 -5.94
C ILE A 134 -15.71 -8.13 -4.84
N ALA A 135 -16.65 -7.25 -5.19
CA ALA A 135 -17.55 -6.61 -4.24
C ALA A 135 -18.47 -7.61 -3.52
N ILE A 136 -19.07 -8.56 -4.25
CA ILE A 136 -19.92 -9.61 -3.67
C ILE A 136 -19.07 -10.53 -2.79
N GLY A 137 -17.87 -10.91 -3.26
CA GLY A 137 -16.95 -11.76 -2.50
C GLY A 137 -16.55 -11.11 -1.17
N LEU A 138 -16.24 -9.82 -1.19
CA LEU A 138 -15.94 -9.04 0.00
C LEU A 138 -17.14 -8.97 0.95
N PHE A 139 -18.33 -8.65 0.43
CA PHE A 139 -19.55 -8.60 1.23
C PHE A 139 -19.81 -9.94 1.93
N LEU A 140 -19.76 -11.06 1.21
CA LEU A 140 -19.90 -12.40 1.77
C LEU A 140 -18.80 -12.72 2.79
N PHE A 141 -17.56 -12.28 2.55
CA PHE A 141 -16.48 -12.45 3.50
C PHE A 141 -16.76 -11.73 4.82
N THR A 142 -17.29 -10.52 4.77
CA THR A 142 -17.64 -9.75 5.97
C THR A 142 -18.96 -10.17 6.61
N TRP A 143 -19.81 -10.88 5.86
CA TRP A 143 -21.16 -11.25 6.31
C TRP A 143 -21.12 -12.14 7.55
N HIS A 144 -21.83 -11.70 8.59
CA HIS A 144 -21.97 -12.41 9.86
C HIS A 144 -20.62 -12.79 10.52
N SER A 145 -19.55 -12.05 10.20
CA SER A 145 -18.28 -12.20 10.89
C SER A 145 -18.43 -11.71 12.33
N SER A 146 -18.24 -12.60 13.30
CA SER A 146 -18.35 -12.28 14.73
C SER A 146 -17.29 -11.29 15.23
N GLN A 147 -16.30 -11.01 14.39
CA GLN A 147 -15.19 -10.08 14.66
C GLN A 147 -15.38 -8.72 13.97
N LEU A 148 -16.56 -8.45 13.42
CA LEU A 148 -16.83 -7.22 12.68
C LEU A 148 -17.06 -6.05 13.64
N ASP A 149 -16.11 -5.12 13.64
CA ASP A 149 -16.27 -3.78 14.20
C ASP A 149 -16.49 -2.79 13.04
N LEU A 150 -17.60 -2.05 13.07
CA LEU A 150 -17.98 -1.14 11.98
C LEU A 150 -17.00 0.04 11.85
N THR A 151 -16.49 0.56 12.96
CA THR A 151 -15.50 1.65 12.97
C THR A 151 -14.22 1.18 12.32
N GLY A 152 -13.73 0.01 12.72
CA GLY A 152 -12.58 -0.64 12.11
C GLY A 152 -12.76 -0.86 10.62
N LEU A 153 -13.92 -1.37 10.19
CA LEU A 153 -14.22 -1.59 8.77
C LEU A 153 -14.20 -0.28 7.97
N LEU A 154 -14.85 0.79 8.46
CA LEU A 154 -14.86 2.09 7.80
C LEU A 154 -13.46 2.69 7.64
N LEU A 155 -12.62 2.54 8.66
CA LEU A 155 -11.22 2.97 8.61
C LEU A 155 -10.43 2.20 7.54
N VAL A 156 -10.62 0.88 7.44
CA VAL A 156 -9.98 0.06 6.40
C VAL A 156 -10.45 0.47 5.00
N GLU A 157 -11.74 0.73 4.80
CA GLU A 157 -12.27 1.14 3.49
C GLU A 157 -11.77 2.54 3.08
N LEU A 158 -11.72 3.50 4.01
CA LEU A 158 -11.09 4.80 3.76
C LEU A 158 -9.62 4.65 3.41
N ALA A 159 -8.90 3.79 4.13
CA ALA A 159 -7.52 3.48 3.84
C ALA A 159 -7.37 2.81 2.46
N ALA A 160 -8.27 1.90 2.08
CA ALA A 160 -8.28 1.21 0.79
C ALA A 160 -8.53 2.17 -0.37
N SER A 161 -9.39 3.19 -0.18
CA SER A 161 -9.58 4.26 -1.16
C SER A 161 -8.29 5.06 -1.40
N CYS A 162 -7.55 5.37 -0.32
CA CYS A 162 -6.25 6.03 -0.40
C CYS A 162 -5.20 5.15 -1.09
N THR A 163 -5.19 3.84 -0.80
CA THR A 163 -4.38 2.84 -1.52
C THR A 163 -4.66 2.89 -3.02
N GLY A 164 -5.93 3.02 -3.43
CA GLY A 164 -6.35 3.17 -4.82
C GLY A 164 -5.69 4.35 -5.53
N VAL A 165 -5.74 5.54 -4.92
CA VAL A 165 -5.06 6.73 -5.46
C VAL A 165 -3.54 6.53 -5.49
N ARG A 166 -2.95 6.11 -4.35
CA ARG A 166 -1.51 5.91 -4.20
C ARG A 166 -0.94 5.04 -5.32
N TRP A 167 -1.53 3.87 -5.56
CA TRP A 167 -1.01 2.93 -6.56
C TRP A 167 -1.29 3.38 -7.99
N THR A 168 -2.45 3.95 -8.26
CA THR A 168 -2.79 4.43 -9.60
C THR A 168 -1.82 5.53 -10.05
N VAL A 169 -1.55 6.51 -9.18
CA VAL A 169 -0.61 7.62 -9.46
C VAL A 169 0.84 7.13 -9.42
N SER A 170 1.23 6.25 -8.50
CA SER A 170 2.59 5.66 -8.48
C SER A 170 2.89 4.88 -9.75
N GLN A 171 1.92 4.09 -10.26
CA GLN A 171 2.08 3.37 -11.51
C GLN A 171 2.26 4.34 -12.68
N LEU A 172 1.51 5.45 -12.71
CA LEU A 172 1.66 6.50 -13.73
C LEU A 172 3.05 7.15 -13.68
N VAL A 173 3.55 7.52 -12.50
CA VAL A 173 4.86 8.20 -12.36
C VAL A 173 6.04 7.28 -12.66
N MET A 174 6.00 6.04 -12.17
CA MET A 174 7.16 5.15 -12.22
C MET A 174 7.24 4.30 -13.50
N GLN A 175 6.13 4.13 -14.23
CA GLN A 175 6.09 3.33 -15.47
C GLN A 175 5.98 4.17 -16.76
N ARG A 176 5.81 5.50 -16.69
CA ARG A 176 5.74 6.38 -17.87
C ARG A 176 7.16 6.77 -18.34
N GLU A 177 7.38 6.69 -19.66
CA GLU A 177 8.70 6.95 -20.29
C GLU A 177 9.16 8.41 -20.16
N GLU A 178 8.24 9.39 -20.14
CA GLU A 178 8.54 10.83 -20.14
C GLU A 178 8.78 11.45 -18.75
N GLN A 179 8.23 10.87 -17.68
CA GLN A 179 8.26 11.44 -16.32
C GLN A 179 9.12 10.62 -15.35
N ALA A 180 9.99 9.78 -15.90
CA ALA A 180 10.42 8.58 -15.22
C ALA A 180 11.25 8.90 -13.97
N LEU A 181 10.60 8.69 -12.82
CA LEU A 181 11.27 8.46 -11.56
C LEU A 181 11.34 6.94 -11.38
N ASN A 182 12.24 6.33 -12.15
CA ASN A 182 12.33 4.89 -12.41
C ASN A 182 13.11 4.14 -11.32
N HIS A 183 13.62 4.84 -10.31
CA HIS A 183 14.40 4.22 -9.24
C HIS A 183 13.65 4.27 -7.90
N PRO A 184 13.42 3.11 -7.25
CA PRO A 184 12.75 3.02 -5.94
C PRO A 184 13.31 3.97 -4.88
N LEU A 185 14.64 4.05 -4.75
CA LEU A 185 15.30 4.96 -3.80
C LEU A 185 14.89 6.42 -3.97
N ASP A 186 14.84 6.90 -5.21
CA ASP A 186 14.44 8.27 -5.48
C ASP A 186 12.96 8.46 -5.14
N MET A 187 12.12 7.44 -5.36
CA MET A 187 10.70 7.50 -5.09
C MET A 187 10.46 7.65 -3.59
N VAL A 188 11.09 6.78 -2.80
CA VAL A 188 11.03 6.84 -1.34
C VAL A 188 11.53 8.18 -0.83
N ALA A 189 12.69 8.65 -1.28
CA ALA A 189 13.32 9.88 -0.79
C ALA A 189 12.44 11.13 -1.01
N HIS A 190 11.79 11.25 -2.18
CA HIS A 190 10.98 12.42 -2.49
C HIS A 190 9.54 12.32 -1.97
N VAL A 191 9.00 11.12 -1.72
CA VAL A 191 7.64 10.92 -1.21
C VAL A 191 7.56 11.03 0.31
N GLN A 192 8.58 10.60 1.08
CA GLN A 192 8.51 10.61 2.55
C GLN A 192 8.15 11.99 3.16
N PRO A 193 8.67 13.13 2.69
CA PRO A 193 8.30 14.43 3.25
C PRO A 193 6.80 14.73 3.15
N TRP A 194 6.16 14.32 2.04
CA TRP A 194 4.72 14.48 1.84
C TRP A 194 3.88 13.57 2.73
N MET A 195 4.44 12.44 3.16
CA MET A 195 3.79 11.52 4.10
C MET A 195 3.72 12.09 5.53
N LEU A 196 4.66 12.97 5.91
CA LEU A 196 4.65 13.61 7.24
C LEU A 196 3.51 14.61 7.42
N ILE A 197 2.98 15.18 6.33
CA ILE A 197 1.94 16.21 6.40
C ILE A 197 0.63 15.67 7.00
N PRO A 198 0.02 14.60 6.47
CA PRO A 198 -1.25 14.09 7.01
C PRO A 198 -1.10 13.24 8.27
N ILE A 199 0.07 12.65 8.58
CA ILE A 199 0.23 11.84 9.80
C ILE A 199 0.13 12.68 11.08
N VAL A 200 0.61 13.93 11.05
CA VAL A 200 0.60 14.81 12.23
C VAL A 200 -0.84 15.15 12.66
N PRO A 201 -1.75 15.60 11.79
CA PRO A 201 -3.16 15.76 12.12
C PRO A 201 -3.79 14.46 12.64
N LEU A 202 -3.49 13.31 12.03
CA LEU A 202 -4.03 12.01 12.49
C LEU A 202 -3.59 11.69 13.92
N ILE A 203 -2.31 11.92 14.25
CA ILE A 203 -1.81 11.76 15.62
C ILE A 203 -2.59 12.65 16.59
N ILE A 204 -2.78 13.93 16.26
CA ILE A 204 -3.51 14.87 17.12
C ILE A 204 -4.96 14.41 17.33
N THR A 205 -5.62 13.92 16.28
CA THR A 205 -7.04 13.53 16.35
C THR A 205 -7.28 12.20 17.05
N PHE A 206 -6.39 11.21 16.87
CA PHE A 206 -6.61 9.84 17.36
C PHE A 206 -5.81 9.53 18.62
N GLU A 207 -4.59 10.06 18.75
CA GLU A 207 -3.67 9.79 19.87
C GLU A 207 -3.46 11.00 20.78
N GLY A 208 -4.02 12.17 20.44
CA GLY A 208 -3.74 13.43 21.12
C GLY A 208 -3.94 13.39 22.63
N SER A 209 -4.97 12.69 23.12
CA SER A 209 -5.23 12.52 24.56
C SER A 209 -4.28 11.53 25.25
N GLU A 210 -3.72 10.59 24.49
CA GLU A 210 -2.84 9.53 24.99
C GLU A 210 -1.35 9.92 24.93
N LEU A 211 -1.01 11.03 24.26
CA LEU A 211 0.35 11.56 24.19
C LEU A 211 0.79 12.19 25.52
N SER A 212 1.16 11.34 26.47
CA SER A 212 1.76 11.73 27.75
C SER A 212 3.23 11.28 27.82
N TYR A 213 4.01 11.93 28.68
CA TYR A 213 5.41 11.54 28.92
C TYR A 213 5.54 10.07 29.34
N GLU A 214 4.60 9.60 30.17
CA GLU A 214 4.57 8.21 30.64
C GLU A 214 4.27 7.25 29.48
N ASN A 215 3.24 7.52 28.67
CA ASN A 215 2.89 6.65 27.54
C ASN A 215 3.97 6.61 26.45
N ILE A 216 4.75 7.67 26.29
CA ILE A 216 5.81 7.75 25.27
C ILE A 216 7.09 7.00 25.69
N LEU A 217 7.42 7.01 26.99
CA LEU A 217 8.72 6.50 27.46
C LEU A 217 8.64 5.18 28.23
N TYR A 218 7.43 4.74 28.55
CA TYR A 218 7.22 3.47 29.24
C TYR A 218 6.77 2.38 28.25
N PHE A 219 7.33 1.19 28.42
CA PHE A 219 6.96 0.00 27.67
C PHE A 219 6.66 -1.12 28.68
N ASN A 220 5.47 -1.72 28.61
CA ASN A 220 5.02 -2.74 29.57
C ASN A 220 5.15 -2.31 31.05
N GLY A 221 4.88 -1.04 31.35
CA GLY A 221 4.93 -0.51 32.72
C GLY A 221 6.33 -0.18 33.25
N GLN A 222 7.38 -0.31 32.44
CA GLN A 222 8.75 0.06 32.81
C GLN A 222 9.27 1.21 31.95
N TYR A 223 10.03 2.14 32.56
CA TYR A 223 10.71 3.20 31.83
C TYR A 223 11.79 2.60 30.92
N ALA A 224 11.56 2.60 29.61
CA ALA A 224 12.38 1.88 28.64
C ALA A 224 12.55 2.64 27.30
N PRO A 225 12.96 3.93 27.31
CA PRO A 225 13.01 4.77 26.12
C PRO A 225 13.98 4.26 25.04
N VAL A 226 15.11 3.67 25.46
CA VAL A 226 16.08 3.08 24.53
C VAL A 226 15.50 1.85 23.82
N GLN A 227 14.77 1.01 24.55
CA GLN A 227 14.11 -0.17 23.97
C GLN A 227 13.05 0.26 22.94
N ILE A 228 12.22 1.26 23.28
CA ILE A 228 11.22 1.82 22.36
C ILE A 228 11.91 2.38 21.12
N ALA A 229 12.95 3.20 21.29
CA ALA A 229 13.69 3.78 20.17
C ALA A 229 14.28 2.71 19.24
N VAL A 230 14.86 1.64 19.79
CA VAL A 230 15.39 0.52 19.00
C VAL A 230 14.28 -0.21 18.25
N LEU A 231 13.16 -0.53 18.92
CA LEU A 231 12.01 -1.18 18.28
C LEU A 231 11.42 -0.33 17.15
N VAL A 232 11.23 0.97 17.38
CA VAL A 232 10.74 1.91 16.36
C VAL A 232 11.74 2.04 15.21
N ALA A 233 13.05 2.12 15.48
CA ALA A 233 14.06 2.17 14.43
C ALA A 233 14.09 0.88 13.60
N CYS A 234 14.03 -0.30 14.24
CA CYS A 234 13.95 -1.59 13.57
C CYS A 234 12.69 -1.70 12.70
N GLY A 235 11.53 -1.30 13.23
CA GLY A 235 10.27 -1.25 12.47
C GLY A 235 10.35 -0.30 11.27
N GLY A 236 10.95 0.88 11.44
CA GLY A 236 11.17 1.86 10.39
C GLY A 236 12.11 1.36 9.28
N LEU A 237 13.20 0.68 9.64
CA LEU A 237 14.11 0.04 8.68
C LEU A 237 13.44 -1.13 7.95
N LEU A 238 12.65 -1.94 8.66
CA LEU A 238 11.87 -3.01 8.05
C LEU A 238 10.87 -2.44 7.03
N ALA A 239 10.16 -1.37 7.39
CA ALA A 239 9.25 -0.65 6.51
C ALA A 239 9.96 -0.01 5.31
N PHE A 240 11.16 0.53 5.49
CA PHE A 240 12.00 1.05 4.41
C PHE A 240 12.35 -0.05 3.41
N CYS A 241 12.86 -1.19 3.88
CA CYS A 241 13.22 -2.32 3.03
C CYS A 241 11.99 -2.89 2.30
N MET A 242 10.87 -3.00 3.00
CA MET A 242 9.59 -3.44 2.44
C MET A 242 9.16 -2.52 1.28
N GLU A 243 9.07 -1.21 1.52
CA GLU A 243 8.64 -0.24 0.49
C GLU A 243 9.61 -0.17 -0.69
N MET A 244 10.93 -0.26 -0.44
CA MET A 244 11.93 -0.35 -1.50
C MET A 244 11.74 -1.59 -2.39
N SER A 245 11.49 -2.75 -1.77
CA SER A 245 11.25 -4.00 -2.50
C SER A 245 9.94 -3.97 -3.28
N GLU A 246 8.92 -3.30 -2.75
CA GLU A 246 7.61 -3.12 -3.37
C GLU A 246 7.69 -2.23 -4.62
N TYR A 247 8.36 -1.08 -4.52
CA TYR A 247 8.63 -0.22 -5.69
C TYR A 247 9.55 -0.90 -6.71
N LEU A 248 10.52 -1.71 -6.26
CA LEU A 248 11.37 -2.49 -7.16
C LEU A 248 10.54 -3.51 -7.94
N LEU A 249 9.57 -4.16 -7.29
CA LEU A 249 8.61 -5.03 -7.95
C LEU A 249 7.79 -4.23 -8.97
N LEU A 250 7.28 -3.04 -8.60
CA LEU A 250 6.50 -2.17 -9.49
C LEU A 250 7.23 -1.80 -10.78
N VAL A 251 8.50 -1.40 -10.69
CA VAL A 251 9.27 -0.96 -11.86
C VAL A 251 9.69 -2.14 -12.74
N ASN A 252 9.98 -3.29 -12.15
CA ASN A 252 10.52 -4.45 -12.89
C ASN A 252 9.43 -5.39 -13.44
N THR A 253 8.16 -5.12 -13.17
CA THR A 253 7.07 -6.00 -13.56
C THR A 253 5.95 -5.26 -14.27
N SER A 254 5.19 -6.00 -15.08
CA SER A 254 4.00 -5.44 -15.72
C SER A 254 2.87 -5.29 -14.69
N GLY A 255 1.93 -4.38 -14.92
CA GLY A 255 0.72 -4.27 -14.07
C GLY A 255 -0.06 -5.59 -13.88
N ILE A 256 0.04 -6.54 -14.81
CA ILE A 256 -0.57 -7.88 -14.67
C ILE A 256 0.23 -8.75 -13.71
N THR A 257 1.56 -8.74 -13.84
CA THR A 257 2.47 -9.48 -12.98
C THR A 257 2.36 -8.97 -11.53
N LEU A 258 2.25 -7.65 -11.35
CA LEU A 258 1.98 -7.04 -10.04
C LEU A 258 0.69 -7.56 -9.42
N ASN A 259 -0.39 -7.63 -10.21
CA ASN A 259 -1.67 -8.14 -9.72
C ASN A 259 -1.56 -9.59 -9.22
N ILE A 260 -0.87 -10.46 -9.97
CA ILE A 260 -0.67 -11.87 -9.56
C ILE A 260 0.14 -11.95 -8.25
N PHE A 261 1.24 -11.21 -8.14
CA PHE A 261 2.02 -11.18 -6.90
C PHE A 261 1.24 -10.53 -5.74
N GLY A 262 0.33 -9.60 -6.01
CA GLY A 262 -0.59 -9.06 -5.01
C GLY A 262 -1.52 -10.14 -4.46
N ILE A 263 -2.24 -10.83 -5.34
CA ILE A 263 -3.19 -11.91 -4.97
C ILE A 263 -2.48 -13.00 -4.15
N LEU A 264 -1.32 -13.48 -4.60
CA LEU A 264 -0.57 -14.52 -3.89
C LEU A 264 -0.12 -14.05 -2.49
N LYS A 265 0.31 -12.78 -2.36
CA LYS A 265 0.69 -12.19 -1.08
C LYS A 265 -0.50 -12.09 -0.12
N GLU A 266 -1.67 -11.68 -0.62
CA GLU A 266 -2.89 -11.59 0.18
C GLU A 266 -3.32 -12.96 0.70
N VAL A 267 -3.36 -13.97 -0.17
CA VAL A 267 -3.67 -15.35 0.23
C VAL A 267 -2.70 -15.86 1.30
N ALA A 268 -1.40 -15.65 1.11
CA ALA A 268 -0.39 -16.05 2.09
C ALA A 268 -0.57 -15.33 3.45
N THR A 269 -0.88 -14.04 3.41
CA THR A 269 -1.11 -13.22 4.63
C THR A 269 -2.34 -13.72 5.38
N LEU A 270 -3.44 -13.98 4.69
CA LEU A 270 -4.69 -14.47 5.27
C LEU A 270 -4.53 -15.87 5.87
N LEU A 271 -3.90 -16.80 5.14
CA LEU A 271 -3.64 -18.15 5.65
C LEU A 271 -2.79 -18.09 6.92
N LEU A 272 -1.74 -17.28 6.93
CA LEU A 272 -0.90 -17.12 8.11
C LEU A 272 -1.67 -16.45 9.27
N ALA A 273 -2.53 -15.47 8.99
CA ALA A 273 -3.37 -14.82 10.00
C ALA A 273 -4.38 -15.80 10.61
N HIS A 274 -5.00 -16.65 9.80
CA HIS A 274 -5.90 -17.70 10.27
C HIS A 274 -5.17 -18.71 11.17
N LEU A 275 -3.99 -19.17 10.76
CA LEU A 275 -3.19 -20.14 11.52
C LEU A 275 -2.65 -19.56 12.84
N LEU A 276 -2.22 -18.30 12.86
CA LEU A 276 -1.63 -17.68 14.04
C LEU A 276 -2.67 -17.14 15.03
N ASN A 277 -3.76 -16.53 14.53
CA ASN A 277 -4.79 -15.92 15.38
C ASN A 277 -5.95 -16.88 15.72
N ASN A 278 -5.99 -18.06 15.12
CA ASN A 278 -7.11 -19.02 15.24
C ASN A 278 -8.47 -18.37 14.90
N ASP A 279 -8.49 -17.48 13.90
CA ASP A 279 -9.70 -16.78 13.47
C ASP A 279 -10.72 -17.79 12.91
N ARG A 280 -11.96 -17.76 13.41
CA ARG A 280 -13.01 -18.67 12.95
C ARG A 280 -13.60 -18.17 11.63
N LEU A 281 -13.23 -18.81 10.51
CA LEU A 281 -13.82 -18.55 9.20
C LEU A 281 -15.01 -19.48 8.98
N SER A 282 -16.20 -18.92 8.81
CA SER A 282 -17.39 -19.68 8.41
C SER A 282 -17.30 -20.10 6.95
N SER A 283 -18.11 -21.08 6.54
CA SER A 283 -18.21 -21.49 5.14
C SER A 283 -18.60 -20.33 4.21
N VAL A 284 -19.38 -19.37 4.71
CA VAL A 284 -19.76 -18.16 3.95
C VAL A 284 -18.54 -17.26 3.75
N ASN A 285 -17.68 -17.11 4.77
CA ASN A 285 -16.47 -16.31 4.62
C ASN A 285 -15.51 -16.94 3.60
N ILE A 286 -15.36 -18.27 3.63
CA ILE A 286 -14.53 -19.00 2.66
C ILE A 286 -15.08 -18.84 1.24
N ALA A 287 -16.40 -18.95 1.05
CA ALA A 287 -17.04 -18.72 -0.24
C ALA A 287 -16.80 -17.29 -0.76
N GLY A 288 -16.92 -16.29 0.13
CA GLY A 288 -16.62 -14.90 -0.18
C GLY A 288 -15.17 -14.67 -0.60
N LEU A 289 -14.21 -15.28 0.12
CA LEU A 289 -12.79 -15.26 -0.22
C LEU A 289 -12.55 -15.82 -1.63
N VAL A 290 -13.08 -17.01 -1.94
CA VAL A 290 -12.92 -17.65 -3.25
C VAL A 290 -13.47 -16.76 -4.37
N LEU A 291 -14.65 -16.16 -4.15
CA LEU A 291 -15.28 -15.28 -5.14
C LEU A 291 -14.45 -14.01 -5.39
N CYS A 292 -13.90 -13.41 -4.33
CA CYS A 292 -13.02 -12.25 -4.40
C CYS A 292 -11.73 -12.56 -5.19
N LEU A 293 -11.03 -13.65 -4.82
CA LEU A 293 -9.82 -14.11 -5.52
C LEU A 293 -10.09 -14.39 -7.00
N LEU A 294 -11.25 -14.99 -7.33
CA LEU A 294 -11.65 -15.23 -8.71
C LEU A 294 -11.86 -13.92 -9.47
N GLY A 295 -12.54 -12.94 -8.89
CA GLY A 295 -12.73 -11.62 -9.50
C GLY A 295 -11.39 -10.92 -9.81
N MET A 296 -10.45 -10.93 -8.85
CA MET A 296 -9.12 -10.35 -9.02
C MET A 296 -8.29 -11.08 -10.10
N ALA A 297 -8.38 -12.41 -10.15
CA ALA A 297 -7.70 -13.22 -11.15
C ALA A 297 -8.27 -12.97 -12.55
N LEU A 298 -9.61 -12.94 -12.69
CA LEU A 298 -10.29 -12.60 -13.93
C LEU A 298 -9.89 -11.21 -14.42
N HIS A 299 -9.85 -10.22 -13.53
CA HIS A 299 -9.39 -8.87 -13.86
C HIS A 299 -7.97 -8.86 -14.44
N GLY A 300 -7.04 -9.54 -13.78
CA GLY A 300 -5.66 -9.69 -14.26
C GLY A 300 -5.56 -10.33 -15.66
N MET A 301 -6.30 -11.41 -15.89
CA MET A 301 -6.33 -12.11 -17.19
C MET A 301 -6.98 -11.27 -18.29
N SER A 302 -8.06 -10.59 -17.95
CA SER A 302 -8.81 -9.71 -18.84
C SER A 302 -7.95 -8.53 -19.32
N ARG A 303 -7.21 -7.90 -18.39
CA ARG A 303 -6.23 -6.85 -18.70
C ARG A 303 -5.06 -7.35 -19.56
N LYS A 304 -4.61 -8.60 -19.36
CA LYS A 304 -3.61 -9.26 -20.22
C LYS A 304 -4.11 -9.39 -21.66
N ARG A 305 -5.33 -9.91 -21.83
CA ARG A 305 -5.93 -10.10 -23.16
C ARG A 305 -6.09 -8.79 -23.93
N GLN A 306 -6.39 -7.69 -23.24
CA GLN A 306 -6.46 -6.37 -23.85
C GLN A 306 -5.12 -5.86 -24.37
N ARG A 307 -4.05 -6.00 -23.56
CA ARG A 307 -2.70 -5.58 -23.97
C ARG A 307 -2.16 -6.39 -25.16
N SER A 308 -2.60 -7.64 -25.34
CA SER A 308 -2.19 -8.48 -26.47
C SER A 308 -2.96 -8.26 -27.77
N ARG A 309 -4.04 -7.46 -27.80
CA ARG A 309 -4.80 -7.20 -29.03
C ARG A 309 -4.04 -6.22 -29.94
N PRO A 310 -3.94 -6.47 -31.27
CA PRO A 310 -3.39 -5.49 -32.21
C PRO A 310 -4.22 -4.19 -32.17
N GLY A 311 -3.56 -3.04 -32.00
CA GLY A 311 -4.20 -1.74 -31.66
C GLY A 311 -4.25 -1.41 -30.16
N SER A 312 -3.42 -2.06 -29.34
CA SER A 312 -3.47 -2.00 -27.86
C SER A 312 -3.27 -0.58 -27.25
N PRO A 313 -3.68 -0.36 -25.99
CA PRO A 313 -3.82 0.95 -25.36
C PRO A 313 -2.57 1.82 -25.21
N LYS A 314 -1.37 1.37 -25.59
CA LYS A 314 -0.23 2.29 -25.74
C LYS A 314 -0.52 3.39 -26.77
N ASP A 315 -1.32 3.09 -27.80
CA ASP A 315 -1.71 4.07 -28.82
C ASP A 315 -2.92 4.91 -28.38
N ASP A 316 -3.86 4.31 -27.65
CA ASP A 316 -5.11 4.95 -27.20
C ASP A 316 -4.95 5.81 -25.93
N SER A 317 -4.11 5.43 -24.97
CA SER A 317 -3.76 6.29 -23.83
C SER A 317 -2.96 7.51 -24.27
N ARG A 318 -2.18 7.41 -25.37
CA ARG A 318 -1.54 8.55 -26.03
C ARG A 318 -2.60 9.46 -26.66
N LYS A 319 -3.56 8.92 -27.41
CA LYS A 319 -4.65 9.69 -28.03
C LYS A 319 -5.59 10.34 -27.02
N LEU A 320 -5.91 9.69 -25.90
CA LEU A 320 -6.79 10.25 -24.87
C LEU A 320 -6.18 11.41 -24.06
N LEU A 321 -4.85 11.50 -24.00
CA LEU A 321 -4.12 12.56 -23.31
C LEU A 321 -3.70 13.70 -24.26
N LEU A 322 -3.51 13.41 -25.56
CA LEU A 322 -3.24 14.43 -26.58
C LEU A 322 -4.45 15.32 -26.90
N VAL A 323 -5.67 14.90 -26.56
CA VAL A 323 -6.88 15.72 -26.73
C VAL A 323 -6.89 16.92 -25.75
N ASP A 324 -6.18 16.84 -24.62
CA ASP A 324 -6.08 17.96 -23.65
C ASP A 324 -4.95 18.95 -23.95
N ASP A 325 -3.97 18.61 -24.80
CA ASP A 325 -2.85 19.50 -25.16
C ASP A 325 -3.10 20.26 -26.48
N THR A 326 -4.22 20.03 -27.16
CA THR A 326 -4.57 20.71 -28.43
C THR A 326 -5.59 21.84 -28.30
N ASP A 327 -6.22 22.01 -27.13
CA ASP A 327 -7.18 23.09 -26.87
C ASP A 327 -6.87 23.77 -25.51
N GLY A 328 -5.92 24.72 -25.48
CA GLY A 328 -5.64 25.54 -24.29
C GLY A 328 -4.35 26.34 -24.33
#